data_AF-A0A365TXA6-F1
#
_entry.id   AF-A0A365TXA6-F1
#
_cell.length_a   1.000
_cell.length_b   1.000
_cell.length_c   1.000
_cell.angle_alpha   90.00
_cell.angle_beta   90.00
_cell.angle_gamma   90.00
#
_symmetry.space_group_name_H-M   'P 1'
#
loop_
_entity.id
_entity.type
_entity.pdbx_description
1 polymer ?
#
loop_
_entity_poly.entity_id
_entity_poly.type
_entity_poly.pdbx_seq_one_letter_code
_entity_poly.pdbx_strand_id
1 'polypeptide(L)'
;MHHHFGFFLPAAGMTRYKAAEENEVDGKATDKLAKLYDALLRKNPGWADEARRHDLNQFMTRLVFCFFAEDVGIFSKDQFTRLVVNHAGEKGAEAHVAIVHAFEAMSLPCEAREDLPTWTHELEYVNGGLFSDHIDCPEFDKIARGYFQDAARLDWQEINPDIFGSMIQSIGDPKARGELGMHHTSVPNILKVLGPLSVDDLDASIEKAWNKPNALKKVLERLGRIQVLDLACGSGNFLVVAYRQLREREMRILARLGDLSGQTQVQMWSSISLANFHGVAPGRRLLRSSEDGITQADSGGAPVDLNARGDFALSPEQGDGFGGACRLSSCR
;
A
#
# COMPACT_ATOMS: atom_id res chain seq x y z
N MET A 1 16.41 13.07 -36.39
CA MET A 1 15.16 13.12 -37.18
C MET A 1 14.22 12.01 -36.69
N HIS A 2 13.73 12.11 -35.45
CA HIS A 2 12.77 11.16 -34.88
C HIS A 2 11.59 11.93 -34.30
N HIS A 3 10.90 12.66 -35.17
CA HIS A 3 9.54 13.12 -34.93
C HIS A 3 8.62 12.30 -35.84
N HIS A 4 7.38 12.08 -35.41
CA HIS A 4 6.28 11.44 -36.16
C HIS A 4 6.02 9.93 -35.94
N PHE A 5 5.93 9.48 -34.68
CA PHE A 5 5.12 8.27 -34.35
C PHE A 5 3.66 8.59 -33.99
N GLY A 6 3.30 9.87 -33.83
CA GLY A 6 1.95 10.31 -33.45
C GLY A 6 0.93 10.40 -34.59
N PHE A 7 1.33 10.15 -35.85
CA PHE A 7 0.49 10.38 -37.02
C PHE A 7 -0.53 9.26 -37.29
N PHE A 8 -0.30 8.04 -36.81
CA PHE A 8 -1.15 6.87 -37.14
C PHE A 8 -2.23 6.52 -36.10
N LEU A 9 -2.24 7.16 -34.93
CA LEU A 9 -3.20 6.86 -33.85
C LEU A 9 -4.68 7.12 -34.22
N PRO A 10 -5.04 8.18 -34.98
CA PRO A 10 -6.43 8.40 -35.36
C PRO A 10 -6.95 7.41 -36.41
N ALA A 11 -6.07 6.84 -37.24
CA ALA A 11 -6.44 5.90 -38.30
C ALA A 11 -6.81 4.50 -37.75
N ALA A 12 -6.43 4.20 -36.50
CA ALA A 12 -6.71 2.94 -35.81
C ALA A 12 -7.94 3.02 -34.88
N GLY A 13 -8.73 4.10 -34.93
CA GLY A 13 -9.95 4.25 -34.11
C GLY A 13 -9.69 4.44 -32.60
N MET A 14 -8.43 4.63 -32.19
CA MET A 14 -8.07 4.82 -30.78
C MET A 14 -8.20 6.30 -30.40
N THR A 15 -9.26 6.62 -29.66
CA THR A 15 -9.45 7.94 -29.04
C THR A 15 -8.38 8.19 -27.98
N ARG A 16 -7.79 9.40 -27.99
CA ARG A 16 -6.93 9.88 -26.89
C ARG A 16 -7.77 9.98 -25.62
N TYR A 17 -7.68 8.97 -24.76
CA TYR A 17 -8.28 8.97 -23.43
C TYR A 17 -7.57 10.03 -22.57
N LYS A 18 -8.36 10.90 -21.92
CA LYS A 18 -7.86 11.98 -21.05
C LYS A 18 -7.18 11.38 -19.82
N ALA A 19 -6.03 11.94 -19.44
CA ALA A 19 -5.41 11.67 -18.15
C ALA A 19 -6.41 12.01 -17.02
N ALA A 20 -6.48 11.19 -15.97
CA ALA A 20 -7.22 11.52 -14.76
C ALA A 20 -6.72 12.87 -14.23
N GLU A 21 -7.64 13.78 -13.91
CA GLU A 21 -7.32 15.07 -13.31
C GLU A 21 -6.64 14.84 -11.95
N GLU A 22 -5.56 15.58 -11.70
CA GLU A 22 -4.84 15.57 -10.42
C GLU A 22 -5.81 15.93 -9.29
N ASN A 23 -5.93 15.05 -8.30
CA ASN A 23 -6.79 15.30 -7.15
C ASN A 23 -6.11 16.33 -6.23
N GLU A 24 -6.75 17.46 -5.98
CA GLU A 24 -6.23 18.52 -5.11
C GLU A 24 -5.95 18.00 -3.68
N VAL A 25 -6.67 16.96 -3.24
CA VAL A 25 -6.49 16.31 -1.93
C VAL A 25 -5.14 15.58 -1.84
N ASP A 26 -4.71 14.91 -2.91
CA ASP A 26 -3.44 14.18 -3.00
C ASP A 26 -2.23 15.11 -2.78
N GLY A 27 -2.27 16.29 -3.41
CA GLY A 27 -1.26 17.34 -3.26
C GLY A 27 -1.21 17.87 -1.83
N LYS A 28 -2.39 18.17 -1.24
CA LYS A 28 -2.48 18.64 0.16
C LYS A 28 -1.95 17.61 1.15
N ALA A 29 -2.25 16.33 0.96
CA ALA A 29 -1.74 15.26 1.80
C ALA A 29 -0.22 15.19 1.78
N THR A 30 0.36 15.24 0.57
CA THR A 30 1.81 15.20 0.44
C THR A 30 2.49 16.41 1.08
N ASP A 31 1.91 17.61 0.91
CA ASP A 31 2.42 18.83 1.54
C ASP A 31 2.41 18.77 3.07
N LYS A 32 1.34 18.20 3.66
CA LYS A 32 1.23 18.04 5.12
C LYS A 32 2.22 17.02 5.65
N LEU A 33 2.37 15.87 4.99
CA LEU A 33 3.36 14.86 5.37
C LEU A 33 4.80 15.36 5.19
N ALA A 34 5.09 16.14 4.15
CA ALA A 34 6.41 16.73 3.95
C ALA A 34 6.76 17.71 5.08
N LYS A 35 5.80 18.52 5.54
CA LYS A 35 5.98 19.40 6.70
C LYS A 35 6.23 18.62 7.99
N LEU A 36 5.51 17.50 8.19
CA LEU A 36 5.77 16.59 9.31
C LEU A 36 7.18 16.01 9.23
N TYR A 37 7.57 15.47 8.08
CA TYR A 37 8.88 14.90 7.83
C TYR A 37 10.02 15.90 8.15
N ASP A 38 9.92 17.12 7.64
CA ASP A 38 10.91 18.18 7.90
C ASP A 38 10.97 18.58 9.37
N ALA A 39 9.82 18.68 10.04
CA ALA A 39 9.78 19.02 11.47
C ALA A 39 10.43 17.93 12.32
N LEU A 40 10.22 16.65 11.99
CA LEU A 40 10.86 15.52 12.66
C LEU A 40 12.37 15.54 12.43
N LEU A 41 12.86 15.76 11.21
CA LEU A 41 14.29 15.85 10.93
C LEU A 41 14.95 17.02 11.67
N ARG A 42 14.29 18.18 11.72
CA ARG A 42 14.83 19.35 12.42
C ARG A 42 15.01 19.09 13.92
N LYS A 43 14.06 18.38 14.55
CA LYS A 43 14.15 17.99 15.96
C LYS A 43 15.13 16.83 16.18
N ASN A 44 15.32 15.98 15.17
CA ASN A 44 16.16 14.80 15.26
C ASN A 44 17.17 14.71 14.10
N PRO A 45 18.24 15.53 14.10
CA PRO A 45 19.19 15.61 12.97
C PRO A 45 19.82 14.27 12.57
N GLY A 46 20.06 13.36 13.53
CA GLY A 46 20.60 12.02 13.25
C GLY A 46 19.63 11.05 12.56
N TRP A 47 18.42 11.48 12.20
CA TRP A 47 17.52 10.72 11.30
C TRP A 47 17.74 11.07 9.83
N ALA A 48 18.51 12.12 9.53
CA ALA A 48 18.85 12.50 8.17
C ALA A 48 19.93 11.60 7.54
N ASP A 49 20.64 10.82 8.36
CA ASP A 49 21.69 9.93 7.92
C ASP A 49 21.15 8.85 6.98
N GLU A 50 21.93 8.47 5.96
CA GLU A 50 21.51 7.48 4.96
C GLU A 50 21.12 6.14 5.58
N ALA A 51 21.77 5.77 6.69
CA ALA A 51 21.45 4.57 7.48
C ALA A 51 20.03 4.59 8.09
N ARG A 52 19.50 5.77 8.44
CA ARG A 52 18.20 5.94 9.13
C ARG A 52 17.08 6.46 8.23
N ARG A 53 17.42 6.83 7.00
CA ARG A 53 16.43 7.24 5.99
C ARG A 53 15.40 6.15 5.72
N HIS A 54 15.81 4.88 5.78
CA HIS A 54 14.89 3.76 5.65
C HIS A 54 13.89 3.72 6.81
N ASP A 55 14.36 3.83 8.05
CA ASP A 55 13.53 3.82 9.26
C ASP A 55 12.51 4.96 9.26
N LEU A 56 12.94 6.17 8.86
CA LEU A 56 12.03 7.31 8.76
C LEU A 56 10.94 7.10 7.70
N ASN A 57 11.30 6.55 6.54
CA ASN A 57 10.33 6.24 5.49
C ASN A 57 9.35 5.13 5.92
N GLN A 58 9.85 4.11 6.62
CA GLN A 58 9.01 3.05 7.20
C GLN A 58 8.04 3.63 8.23
N PHE A 59 8.53 4.50 9.12
CA PHE A 59 7.73 5.23 10.10
C PHE A 59 6.61 6.04 9.43
N MET A 60 6.95 6.83 8.39
CA MET A 60 5.95 7.60 7.64
C MET A 60 4.93 6.71 6.93
N THR A 61 5.35 5.56 6.42
CA THR A 61 4.45 4.57 5.80
C THR A 61 3.45 4.04 6.82
N ARG A 62 3.90 3.69 8.03
CA ARG A 62 3.02 3.24 9.12
C ARG A 62 2.01 4.31 9.52
N LEU A 63 2.41 5.59 9.57
CA LEU A 63 1.49 6.69 9.85
C LEU A 63 0.40 6.83 8.79
N VAL A 64 0.78 6.82 7.52
CA VAL A 64 -0.16 6.90 6.40
C VAL A 64 -1.13 5.72 6.42
N PHE A 65 -0.67 4.52 6.79
CA PHE A 65 -1.54 3.36 6.98
C PHE A 65 -2.60 3.62 8.04
N CYS A 66 -2.18 4.10 9.22
CA CYS A 66 -3.12 4.33 10.32
C CYS A 66 -4.17 5.40 9.99
N PHE A 67 -3.77 6.50 9.33
CA PHE A 67 -4.72 7.54 8.90
C PHE A 67 -5.70 7.02 7.86
N PHE A 68 -5.22 6.25 6.89
CA PHE A 68 -6.09 5.62 5.91
C PHE A 68 -7.06 4.63 6.57
N ALA A 69 -6.56 3.78 7.46
CA ALA A 69 -7.34 2.74 8.12
C ALA A 69 -8.48 3.30 8.99
N GLU A 70 -8.25 4.38 9.74
CA GLU A 70 -9.31 5.01 10.55
C GLU A 70 -10.35 5.77 9.73
N ASP A 71 -10.02 6.16 8.51
CA ASP A 71 -10.93 6.83 7.61
C ASP A 71 -11.75 5.83 6.78
N VAL A 72 -11.15 4.79 6.20
CA VAL A 72 -11.89 3.80 5.40
C VAL A 72 -12.67 2.77 6.24
N GLY A 73 -12.61 2.88 7.57
CA GLY A 73 -13.37 2.03 8.49
C GLY A 73 -12.73 0.67 8.80
N ILE A 74 -11.42 0.53 8.55
CA ILE A 74 -10.62 -0.60 9.05
C ILE A 74 -10.46 -0.47 10.57
N PHE A 75 -10.16 0.74 11.04
CA PHE A 75 -10.22 1.11 12.45
C PHE A 75 -11.49 1.88 12.75
N SER A 76 -11.82 1.99 14.04
CA SER A 76 -12.85 2.94 14.45
C SER A 76 -12.42 4.36 14.08
N LYS A 77 -13.38 5.22 13.74
CA LYS A 77 -13.09 6.61 13.32
C LYS A 77 -12.19 7.32 14.35
N ASP A 78 -11.11 7.91 13.85
CA ASP A 78 -10.07 8.62 14.59
C ASP A 78 -9.40 7.80 15.73
N GLN A 79 -9.51 6.47 15.72
CA GLN A 79 -9.05 5.63 16.83
C GLN A 79 -7.55 5.82 17.10
N PHE A 80 -6.71 5.63 16.07
CA PHE A 80 -5.27 5.76 16.21
C PHE A 80 -4.90 7.19 16.57
N THR A 81 -5.43 8.16 15.83
CA THR A 81 -5.13 9.58 16.05
C THR A 81 -5.51 10.04 17.46
N ARG A 82 -6.70 9.67 17.94
CA ARG A 82 -7.17 9.99 19.29
C ARG A 82 -6.25 9.39 20.36
N LEU A 83 -5.92 8.11 20.25
CA LEU A 83 -5.08 7.43 21.22
C LEU A 83 -3.69 8.07 21.34
N VAL A 84 -3.05 8.31 20.20
CA VAL A 84 -1.73 8.96 20.15
C VAL A 84 -1.82 10.37 20.73
N VAL A 85 -2.79 11.18 20.32
CA VAL A 85 -2.92 12.57 20.78
C VAL A 85 -3.19 12.65 22.29
N ASN A 86 -3.98 11.74 22.84
CA ASN A 86 -4.31 11.70 24.26
C ASN A 86 -3.12 11.30 25.14
N HIS A 87 -2.20 10.49 24.61
CA HIS A 87 -1.02 9.99 25.33
C HIS A 87 0.29 10.63 24.86
N ALA A 88 0.24 11.67 24.03
CA ALA A 88 1.41 12.38 23.51
C ALA A 88 2.07 13.35 24.51
N GLY A 89 1.61 13.37 25.76
CA GLY A 89 2.07 14.30 26.79
C GLY A 89 1.81 15.78 26.45
N GLU A 90 2.37 16.70 27.24
CA GLU A 90 2.29 18.13 26.92
C GLU A 90 3.12 18.47 25.68
N LYS A 91 2.55 19.26 24.77
CA LYS A 91 3.22 19.74 23.53
C LYS A 91 3.80 18.63 22.64
N GLY A 92 3.51 17.36 22.88
CA GLY A 92 3.97 16.24 22.06
C GLY A 92 5.25 15.56 22.56
N ALA A 93 5.72 15.89 23.77
CA ALA A 93 6.96 15.32 24.30
C ALA A 93 6.95 13.78 24.33
N GLU A 94 5.79 13.17 24.57
CA GLU A 94 5.63 11.70 24.68
C GLU A 94 4.99 11.10 23.44
N ALA A 95 4.78 11.87 22.36
CA ALA A 95 4.14 11.37 21.15
C ALA A 95 4.93 10.19 20.55
N HIS A 96 6.25 10.24 20.61
CA HIS A 96 7.10 9.16 20.12
C HIS A 96 6.84 7.85 20.88
N VAL A 97 6.79 7.89 22.21
CA VAL A 97 6.47 6.75 23.08
C VAL A 97 5.06 6.23 22.80
N ALA A 98 4.07 7.11 22.70
CA ALA A 98 2.71 6.72 22.39
C ALA A 98 2.60 6.02 21.03
N ILE A 99 3.27 6.54 20.00
CA ILE A 99 3.27 5.93 18.67
C ILE A 99 3.98 4.57 18.68
N VAL A 100 5.12 4.43 19.36
CA VAL A 100 5.81 3.13 19.49
C VAL A 100 4.89 2.11 20.14
N HIS A 101 4.29 2.40 21.29
CA HIS A 101 3.38 1.46 21.95
C HIS A 101 2.15 1.12 21.09
N ALA A 102 1.62 2.07 20.34
CA ALA A 102 0.51 1.81 19.41
C ALA A 102 0.94 0.86 18.28
N PHE A 103 2.12 1.08 17.69
CA PHE A 103 2.68 0.23 16.64
C PHE A 103 3.02 -1.17 17.17
N GLU A 104 3.57 -1.27 18.38
CA GLU A 104 3.84 -2.55 19.04
C GLU A 104 2.55 -3.33 19.30
N ALA A 105 1.49 -2.67 19.79
CA ALA A 105 0.19 -3.30 19.96
C ALA A 105 -0.35 -3.85 18.64
N MET A 106 -0.26 -3.07 17.56
CA MET A 106 -0.66 -3.53 16.22
C MET A 106 0.23 -4.65 15.68
N SER A 107 1.48 -4.80 16.15
CA SER A 107 2.41 -5.87 15.75
C SER A 107 2.19 -7.20 16.50
N LEU A 108 1.43 -7.19 17.60
CA LEU A 108 1.27 -8.34 18.49
C LEU A 108 -0.19 -8.83 18.56
N PRO A 109 -0.42 -10.16 18.62
CA PRO A 109 -1.71 -10.72 19.03
C PRO A 109 -2.14 -10.20 20.40
N CYS A 110 -3.44 -10.11 20.65
CA CYS A 110 -4.01 -9.52 21.86
C CYS A 110 -3.45 -10.15 23.15
N GLU A 111 -3.23 -11.45 23.14
CA GLU A 111 -2.75 -12.25 24.27
C GLU A 111 -1.27 -11.97 24.59
N ALA A 112 -0.52 -11.39 23.67
CA ALA A 112 0.90 -11.09 23.81
C ALA A 112 1.18 -9.63 24.23
N ARG A 113 0.16 -8.87 24.65
CA ARG A 113 0.25 -7.43 24.96
C ARG A 113 0.28 -7.10 26.44
N GLU A 114 0.65 -8.07 27.29
CA GLU A 114 0.65 -7.92 28.75
C GLU A 114 1.57 -6.77 29.22
N ASP A 115 2.69 -6.56 28.53
CA ASP A 115 3.68 -5.52 28.86
C ASP A 115 3.35 -4.14 28.27
N LEU A 116 2.29 -4.02 27.46
CA LEU A 116 1.90 -2.75 26.83
C LEU A 116 0.88 -1.97 27.67
N PRO A 117 0.86 -0.62 27.59
CA PRO A 117 -0.14 0.18 28.27
C PRO A 117 -1.57 -0.22 27.90
N THR A 118 -2.47 -0.32 28.88
CA THR A 118 -3.85 -0.78 28.69
C THR A 118 -4.63 0.00 27.63
N TRP A 119 -4.34 1.30 27.45
CA TRP A 119 -5.01 2.11 26.43
C TRP A 119 -4.75 1.61 25.01
N THR A 120 -3.65 0.89 24.77
CA THR A 120 -3.30 0.34 23.44
C THR A 120 -4.14 -0.88 23.07
N HIS A 121 -4.82 -1.51 24.03
CA HIS A 121 -5.52 -2.78 23.83
C HIS A 121 -6.75 -2.65 22.93
N GLU A 122 -7.25 -1.43 22.70
CA GLU A 122 -8.33 -1.20 21.73
C GLU A 122 -7.86 -1.29 20.27
N LEU A 123 -6.55 -1.23 20.00
CA LEU A 123 -5.99 -1.36 18.66
C LEU A 123 -6.02 -2.81 18.21
N GLU A 124 -6.44 -3.07 16.98
CA GLU A 124 -6.48 -4.42 16.45
C GLU A 124 -5.09 -4.90 16.00
N TYR A 125 -4.88 -6.22 16.01
CA TYR A 125 -3.65 -6.80 15.48
C TYR A 125 -3.63 -6.67 13.96
N VAL A 126 -2.56 -6.12 13.41
CA VAL A 126 -2.37 -5.92 11.97
C VAL A 126 -1.30 -6.90 11.47
N ASN A 127 -1.77 -7.99 10.85
CA ASN A 127 -0.89 -8.96 10.20
C ASN A 127 -0.54 -8.49 8.78
N GLY A 128 0.74 -8.57 8.38
CA GLY A 128 1.17 -8.10 7.04
C GLY A 128 2.58 -7.54 6.94
N GLY A 129 3.44 -7.76 7.94
CA GLY A 129 4.85 -7.37 7.92
C GLY A 129 5.15 -5.86 8.05
N LEU A 130 4.17 -4.98 7.79
CA LEU A 130 4.30 -3.53 7.96
C LEU A 130 4.80 -3.14 9.37
N PHE A 131 4.32 -3.85 10.40
CA PHE A 131 4.68 -3.64 11.81
C PHE A 131 5.62 -4.72 12.38
N SER A 132 6.10 -5.68 11.59
CA SER A 132 6.95 -6.77 12.11
C SER A 132 8.41 -6.38 12.28
N ASP A 133 8.88 -5.41 11.51
CA ASP A 133 10.25 -4.87 11.62
C ASP A 133 10.38 -3.94 12.82
N HIS A 134 11.64 -3.72 13.25
CA HIS A 134 11.97 -2.82 14.37
C HIS A 134 11.15 -1.52 14.34
N ILE A 135 10.56 -1.20 15.48
CA ILE A 135 9.70 -0.04 15.67
C ILE A 135 10.53 1.03 16.38
N ASP A 136 10.99 2.01 15.61
CA ASP A 136 11.62 3.23 16.12
C ASP A 136 10.78 4.45 15.69
N CYS A 137 10.83 5.51 16.49
CA CYS A 137 10.03 6.71 16.28
C CYS A 137 10.85 7.97 16.66
N PRO A 138 10.99 8.96 15.75
CA PRO A 138 11.67 10.21 16.05
C PRO A 138 10.93 10.99 17.14
N GLU A 139 11.67 11.74 17.96
CA GLU A 139 11.06 12.59 18.98
C GLU A 139 10.22 13.70 18.34
N PHE A 140 9.11 14.05 18.99
CA PHE A 140 8.23 15.12 18.54
C PHE A 140 8.49 16.41 19.34
N ASP A 141 8.42 17.54 18.63
CA ASP A 141 8.23 18.85 19.25
C ASP A 141 6.78 19.35 19.02
N LYS A 142 6.46 20.53 19.55
CA LYS A 142 5.13 21.15 19.38
C LYS A 142 4.76 21.32 17.89
N ILE A 143 5.74 21.54 17.03
CA ILE A 143 5.53 21.81 15.61
C ILE A 143 5.26 20.50 14.87
N ALA A 144 6.08 19.47 15.09
CA ALA A 144 5.87 18.13 14.56
C ALA A 144 4.52 17.55 15.00
N ARG A 145 4.14 17.72 16.27
CA ARG A 145 2.80 17.32 16.75
C ARG A 145 1.69 18.05 15.99
N GLY A 146 1.86 19.35 15.75
CA GLY A 146 0.89 20.13 14.96
C GLY A 146 0.73 19.57 13.55
N TYR A 147 1.84 19.26 12.87
CA TYR A 147 1.79 18.69 11.52
C TYR A 147 1.23 17.26 11.48
N PHE A 148 1.49 16.44 12.50
CA PHE A 148 0.85 15.14 12.66
C PHE A 148 -0.67 15.28 12.72
N GLN A 149 -1.18 16.19 13.58
CA GLN A 149 -2.61 16.43 13.71
C GLN A 149 -3.21 17.03 12.44
N ASP A 150 -2.49 17.90 11.74
CA ASP A 150 -2.94 18.45 10.46
C ASP A 150 -3.06 17.36 9.38
N ALA A 151 -2.13 16.41 9.32
CA ALA A 151 -2.18 15.28 8.39
C ALA A 151 -3.31 14.31 8.74
N ALA A 152 -3.50 14.02 10.02
CA ALA A 152 -4.58 13.16 10.53
C ALA A 152 -5.99 13.73 10.31
N ARG A 153 -6.13 15.04 10.09
CA ARG A 153 -7.44 15.71 9.83
C ARG A 153 -7.87 15.69 8.37
N LEU A 154 -7.00 15.25 7.48
CA LEU A 154 -7.37 15.08 6.08
C LEU A 154 -8.37 13.94 5.96
N ASP A 155 -9.16 13.96 4.89
CA ASP A 155 -10.03 12.83 4.56
C ASP A 155 -9.25 11.87 3.66
N TRP A 156 -8.74 10.80 4.25
CA TRP A 156 -7.94 9.79 3.57
C TRP A 156 -8.79 8.84 2.72
N GLN A 157 -10.12 8.90 2.80
CA GLN A 157 -11.00 8.21 1.85
C GLN A 157 -10.91 8.82 0.44
N GLU A 158 -10.70 10.15 0.37
CA GLU A 158 -10.61 10.91 -0.88
C GLU A 158 -9.23 10.84 -1.53
N ILE A 159 -8.24 10.26 -0.85
CA ILE A 159 -6.87 10.12 -1.36
C ILE A 159 -6.75 8.83 -2.15
N ASN A 160 -6.21 8.91 -3.37
CA ASN A 160 -6.03 7.71 -4.18
C ASN A 160 -4.88 6.84 -3.61
N PRO A 161 -5.13 5.58 -3.21
CA PRO A 161 -4.09 4.73 -2.63
C PRO A 161 -2.89 4.47 -3.55
N ASP A 162 -3.08 4.60 -4.88
CA ASP A 162 -2.01 4.41 -5.87
C ASP A 162 -0.88 5.45 -5.73
N ILE A 163 -1.12 6.58 -5.06
CA ILE A 163 -0.11 7.62 -4.85
C ILE A 163 0.74 7.37 -3.60
N PHE A 164 0.34 6.52 -2.66
CA PHE A 164 1.04 6.42 -1.36
C PHE A 164 2.51 6.03 -1.54
N GLY A 165 2.77 5.13 -2.48
CA GLY A 165 4.14 4.72 -2.79
C GLY A 165 5.02 5.87 -3.32
N SER A 166 4.48 6.76 -4.15
CA SER A 166 5.23 7.92 -4.66
C SER A 166 5.29 9.06 -3.65
N MET A 167 4.22 9.26 -2.87
CA MET A 167 4.15 10.21 -1.77
C MET A 167 5.24 9.94 -0.72
N ILE A 168 5.37 8.70 -0.23
CA ILE A 168 6.42 8.35 0.74
C ILE A 168 7.84 8.54 0.18
N GLN A 169 8.03 8.29 -1.12
CA GLN A 169 9.34 8.51 -1.76
C GLN A 169 9.66 10.01 -1.92
N SER A 170 8.65 10.84 -2.24
CA SER A 170 8.84 12.26 -2.51
C SER A 170 8.97 13.11 -1.25
N ILE A 171 8.33 12.74 -0.13
CA ILE A 171 8.45 13.52 1.11
C ILE A 171 9.89 13.65 1.60
N GLY A 172 10.74 12.66 1.31
CA GLY A 172 12.16 12.67 1.70
C GLY A 172 13.09 13.46 0.78
N ASP A 173 12.63 13.97 -0.36
CA ASP A 173 13.43 14.78 -1.29
C ASP A 173 12.74 16.11 -1.59
N PRO A 174 13.23 17.24 -1.04
CA PRO A 174 12.66 18.57 -1.26
C PRO A 174 12.48 18.96 -2.73
N LYS A 175 13.31 18.44 -3.65
CA LYS A 175 13.20 18.72 -5.08
C LYS A 175 12.09 17.92 -5.75
N ALA A 176 11.83 16.71 -5.27
CA ALA A 176 10.80 15.82 -5.79
C ALA A 176 9.38 16.15 -5.28
N ARG A 177 9.25 16.97 -4.22
CA ARG A 177 7.95 17.34 -3.62
C ARG A 177 7.04 18.15 -4.55
N GLY A 178 7.60 18.94 -5.48
CA GLY A 178 6.82 19.70 -6.47
C GLY A 178 6.52 18.93 -7.76
N GLU A 179 7.10 17.74 -7.92
CA GLU A 179 7.04 16.91 -9.13
C GLU A 179 6.23 15.62 -8.91
N LEU A 180 5.32 15.62 -7.93
CA LEU A 180 4.38 14.52 -7.75
C LEU A 180 3.63 14.28 -9.05
N GLY A 181 3.77 13.07 -9.58
CA GLY A 181 3.17 12.67 -10.84
C GLY A 181 4.16 12.52 -12.01
N MET A 182 5.31 13.22 -12.04
CA MET A 182 6.17 13.26 -13.23
C MET A 182 7.04 12.02 -13.46
N HIS A 183 7.42 11.30 -12.40
CA HIS A 183 8.31 10.13 -12.48
C HIS A 183 7.63 8.79 -12.16
N HIS A 184 6.30 8.77 -12.02
CA HIS A 184 5.56 7.52 -11.82
C HIS A 184 4.85 7.07 -13.11
N THR A 185 4.80 5.75 -13.34
CA THR A 185 3.94 5.21 -14.40
C THR A 185 2.51 5.29 -13.90
N SER A 186 1.73 6.22 -14.45
CA SER A 186 0.33 6.39 -14.08
C SER A 186 -0.49 5.12 -14.34
N VAL A 187 -1.58 4.94 -13.59
CA VAL A 187 -2.51 3.80 -13.78
C VAL A 187 -2.88 3.60 -15.25
N PRO A 188 -3.22 4.65 -16.03
CA PRO A 188 -3.48 4.50 -17.46
C PRO A 188 -2.29 3.95 -18.26
N ASN A 189 -1.05 4.32 -17.91
CA ASN A 189 0.14 3.80 -18.58
C ASN A 189 0.43 2.36 -18.18
N ILE A 190 0.15 1.98 -16.92
CA ILE A 190 0.23 0.58 -16.47
C ILE A 190 -0.80 -0.26 -17.24
N LEU A 191 -2.05 0.21 -17.35
CA LEU A 191 -3.11 -0.49 -18.08
C LEU A 191 -2.81 -0.64 -19.58
N LYS A 192 -2.09 0.31 -20.20
CA LYS A 192 -1.61 0.14 -21.59
C LYS A 192 -0.64 -1.03 -21.77
N VAL A 193 0.06 -1.42 -20.70
CA VAL A 193 0.95 -2.58 -20.70
C VAL A 193 0.18 -3.83 -20.31
N LEU A 194 -0.59 -3.78 -19.22
CA LEU A 194 -1.33 -4.94 -18.70
C LEU A 194 -2.44 -5.41 -19.65
N GLY A 195 -3.15 -4.49 -20.30
CA GLY A 195 -4.24 -4.75 -21.25
C GLY A 195 -3.83 -5.79 -22.30
N PRO A 196 -2.95 -5.42 -23.25
CA PRO A 196 -2.54 -6.32 -24.33
C PRO A 196 -1.75 -7.54 -23.87
N LEU A 197 -1.10 -7.49 -22.70
CA LEU A 197 -0.22 -8.55 -22.22
C LEU A 197 -1.00 -9.72 -21.59
N SER A 198 -2.10 -9.43 -20.89
CA SER A 198 -2.83 -10.45 -20.14
C SER A 198 -4.29 -10.11 -19.87
N VAL A 199 -4.62 -8.85 -19.62
CA VAL A 199 -5.95 -8.43 -19.17
C VAL A 199 -7.01 -8.61 -20.27
N ASP A 200 -6.72 -8.21 -21.51
CA ASP A 200 -7.67 -8.31 -22.62
C ASP A 200 -8.02 -9.79 -22.92
N ASP A 201 -7.01 -10.67 -22.88
CA ASP A 201 -7.17 -12.11 -23.05
C ASP A 201 -7.98 -12.75 -21.92
N LEU A 202 -7.84 -12.24 -20.69
CA LEU A 202 -8.63 -12.68 -19.54
C LEU A 202 -10.08 -12.25 -19.69
N ASP A 203 -10.35 -11.00 -20.07
CA ASP A 203 -11.71 -10.51 -20.30
C ASP A 203 -12.40 -11.31 -21.41
N ALA A 204 -11.74 -11.55 -22.54
CA ALA A 204 -12.27 -12.40 -23.61
C ALA A 204 -12.54 -13.85 -23.13
N SER A 205 -11.69 -14.38 -22.25
CA SER A 205 -11.89 -15.72 -21.65
C SER A 205 -13.10 -15.75 -20.71
N ILE A 206 -13.30 -14.69 -19.92
CA ILE A 206 -14.46 -14.53 -19.03
C ILE A 206 -15.74 -14.43 -19.84
N GLU A 207 -15.77 -13.58 -20.86
CA GLU A 207 -16.94 -13.39 -21.74
C GLU A 207 -17.35 -14.69 -22.43
N LYS A 208 -16.38 -15.42 -22.99
CA LYS A 208 -16.62 -16.73 -23.62
C LYS A 208 -17.14 -17.79 -22.64
N ALA A 209 -16.75 -17.68 -21.37
CA ALA A 209 -17.15 -18.57 -20.29
C ALA A 209 -18.43 -18.12 -19.54
N TRP A 210 -18.95 -16.91 -19.80
CA TRP A 210 -19.90 -16.19 -18.92
C TRP A 210 -21.14 -16.96 -18.47
N ASN A 211 -21.65 -17.85 -19.33
CA ASN A 211 -22.85 -18.66 -19.05
C ASN A 211 -22.54 -20.15 -18.79
N LYS A 212 -21.26 -20.49 -18.54
CA LYS A 212 -20.78 -21.86 -18.39
C LYS A 212 -20.04 -21.99 -17.05
N PRO A 213 -20.69 -22.44 -15.97
CA PRO A 213 -20.10 -22.50 -14.64
C PRO A 213 -18.75 -23.21 -14.59
N ASN A 214 -18.62 -24.37 -15.25
CA ASN A 214 -17.36 -25.12 -15.28
C ASN A 214 -16.26 -24.40 -16.07
N ALA A 215 -16.61 -23.58 -17.07
CA ALA A 215 -15.62 -22.79 -17.79
C ALA A 215 -15.16 -21.59 -16.95
N LEU A 216 -16.07 -20.92 -16.22
CA LEU A 216 -15.72 -19.83 -15.30
C LEU A 216 -14.81 -20.30 -14.17
N LYS A 217 -15.07 -21.49 -13.59
CA LYS A 217 -14.16 -22.10 -12.59
C LYS A 217 -12.75 -22.31 -13.12
N LYS A 218 -12.61 -22.72 -14.39
CA LYS A 218 -11.28 -22.84 -15.03
C LYS A 218 -10.59 -21.49 -15.22
N VAL A 219 -11.35 -20.43 -15.48
CA VAL A 219 -10.79 -19.07 -15.55
C VAL A 219 -10.32 -18.61 -14.16
N LEU A 220 -11.08 -18.87 -13.11
CA LEU A 220 -10.66 -18.64 -11.72
C LEU A 220 -9.36 -19.36 -11.37
N GLU A 221 -9.28 -20.67 -11.67
CA GLU A 221 -8.03 -21.43 -11.46
C GLU A 221 -6.84 -20.84 -12.23
N ARG A 222 -7.08 -20.31 -13.44
CA ARG A 222 -6.04 -19.63 -14.22
C ARG A 222 -5.62 -18.33 -13.54
N LEU A 223 -6.55 -17.50 -13.06
CA LEU A 223 -6.26 -16.26 -12.34
C LEU A 223 -5.35 -16.51 -11.13
N GLY A 224 -5.66 -17.52 -10.31
CA GLY A 224 -4.85 -17.86 -9.12
C GLY A 224 -3.43 -18.34 -9.42
N ARG A 225 -3.11 -18.70 -10.66
CA ARG A 225 -1.76 -19.14 -11.11
C ARG A 225 -0.95 -18.04 -11.80
N ILE A 226 -1.53 -16.87 -12.05
CA ILE A 226 -0.80 -15.78 -12.70
C ILE A 226 0.27 -15.28 -11.75
N GLN A 227 1.52 -15.26 -12.22
CA GLN A 227 2.65 -14.63 -11.54
C GLN A 227 3.01 -13.33 -12.24
N VAL A 228 3.18 -12.26 -11.47
CA VAL A 228 3.56 -10.93 -11.98
C VAL A 228 4.94 -10.59 -11.46
N LEU A 229 5.87 -10.30 -12.37
CA LEU A 229 7.24 -9.91 -12.04
C LEU A 229 7.52 -8.51 -12.57
N ASP A 230 7.92 -7.61 -11.68
CA ASP A 230 8.41 -6.27 -12.03
C ASP A 230 9.88 -6.12 -11.60
N LEU A 231 10.78 -6.10 -12.59
CA LEU A 231 12.23 -6.08 -12.39
C LEU A 231 12.78 -4.70 -11.96
N ALA A 232 11.96 -3.65 -11.99
CA ALA A 232 12.33 -2.30 -11.60
C ALA A 232 11.17 -1.63 -10.85
N CYS A 233 10.63 -2.35 -9.86
CA CYS A 233 9.32 -2.04 -9.32
C CYS A 233 9.24 -0.72 -8.56
N GLY A 234 10.37 -0.17 -8.09
CA GLY A 234 10.40 1.08 -7.33
C GLY A 234 9.40 1.06 -6.16
N SER A 235 8.37 1.91 -6.24
CA SER A 235 7.25 2.00 -5.28
C SER A 235 6.25 0.84 -5.35
N GLY A 236 6.36 -0.06 -6.31
CA GLY A 236 5.49 -1.24 -6.46
C GLY A 236 4.16 -0.96 -7.16
N ASN A 237 3.96 0.24 -7.72
CA ASN A 237 2.67 0.66 -8.28
C ASN A 237 2.15 -0.29 -9.38
N PHE A 238 3.04 -0.79 -10.24
CA PHE A 238 2.67 -1.77 -11.28
C PHE A 238 2.08 -3.05 -10.67
N LEU A 239 2.69 -3.55 -9.58
CA LEU A 239 2.24 -4.76 -8.91
C LEU A 239 0.88 -4.56 -8.23
N VAL A 240 0.67 -3.41 -7.60
CA VAL A 240 -0.61 -3.03 -6.96
C VAL A 240 -1.72 -2.94 -8.00
N VAL A 241 -1.49 -2.20 -9.10
CA VAL A 241 -2.47 -2.08 -10.17
C VAL A 241 -2.74 -3.44 -10.82
N ALA A 242 -1.72 -4.25 -11.05
CA ALA A 242 -1.89 -5.61 -11.59
C ALA A 242 -2.74 -6.49 -10.65
N TYR A 243 -2.48 -6.46 -9.35
CA TYR A 243 -3.27 -7.19 -8.36
C TYR A 243 -4.73 -6.77 -8.38
N ARG A 244 -4.99 -5.47 -8.35
CA ARG A 244 -6.35 -4.90 -8.41
C ARG A 244 -7.09 -5.35 -9.66
N GLN A 245 -6.44 -5.28 -10.83
CA GLN A 245 -7.04 -5.72 -12.09
C GLN A 245 -7.40 -7.21 -12.09
N LEU A 246 -6.58 -8.08 -11.48
CA LEU A 246 -6.90 -9.50 -11.37
C LEU A 246 -8.03 -9.75 -10.36
N ARG A 247 -8.06 -9.03 -9.22
CA ARG A 247 -9.10 -9.14 -8.19
C ARG A 247 -10.47 -8.65 -8.65
N GLU A 248 -10.54 -7.53 -9.37
CA GLU A 248 -11.78 -7.03 -9.96
C GLU A 248 -12.45 -8.09 -10.86
N ARG A 249 -11.64 -8.82 -11.63
CA ARG A 249 -12.10 -9.92 -12.50
C ARG A 249 -12.51 -11.15 -11.72
N GLU A 250 -11.74 -11.53 -10.71
CA GLU A 250 -12.08 -12.62 -9.80
C GLU A 250 -13.44 -12.36 -9.13
N MET A 251 -13.66 -11.16 -8.59
CA MET A 251 -14.94 -10.76 -7.98
C MET A 251 -16.10 -10.85 -8.98
N ARG A 252 -15.90 -10.37 -10.21
CA ARG A 252 -16.90 -10.48 -11.29
C ARG A 252 -17.27 -11.94 -11.60
N ILE A 253 -16.29 -12.84 -11.64
CA ILE A 253 -16.53 -14.27 -11.89
C ILE A 253 -17.24 -14.92 -10.70
N LEU A 254 -16.82 -14.63 -9.47
CA LEU A 254 -17.41 -15.18 -8.24
C LEU A 254 -18.88 -14.77 -8.10
N ALA A 255 -19.19 -13.48 -8.30
CA ALA A 255 -20.55 -12.98 -8.32
C ALA A 255 -21.40 -13.72 -9.37
N ARG A 256 -20.88 -13.86 -10.59
CA ARG A 256 -21.58 -14.56 -11.67
C ARG A 256 -21.81 -16.05 -11.37
N LEU A 257 -20.85 -16.72 -10.72
CA LEU A 257 -21.01 -18.11 -10.29
C LEU A 257 -22.09 -18.26 -9.20
N GLY A 258 -22.21 -17.27 -8.31
CA GLY A 258 -23.33 -17.17 -7.36
C GLY A 258 -24.67 -17.14 -8.08
N ASP A 259 -24.83 -16.23 -9.04
CA ASP A 259 -26.06 -16.10 -9.83
C ASP A 259 -26.44 -17.40 -10.56
N LEU A 260 -25.46 -18.07 -11.16
CA LEU A 260 -25.70 -19.28 -11.96
C LEU A 260 -25.98 -20.52 -11.11
N SER A 261 -25.48 -20.57 -9.87
CA SER A 261 -25.65 -21.72 -8.98
C SER A 261 -26.87 -21.59 -8.06
N GLY A 262 -27.47 -20.40 -7.96
CA GLY A 262 -28.56 -20.12 -7.04
C GLY A 262 -28.15 -20.20 -5.56
N GLN A 263 -26.84 -20.26 -5.27
CA GLN A 263 -26.31 -20.28 -3.91
C GLN A 263 -26.05 -18.85 -3.44
N THR A 264 -26.71 -18.46 -2.35
CA THR A 264 -26.55 -17.15 -1.70
C THR A 264 -25.18 -17.01 -1.01
N GLN A 265 -24.47 -18.12 -0.77
CA GLN A 265 -23.12 -18.14 -0.19
C GLN A 265 -22.12 -18.64 -1.24
N VAL A 266 -21.56 -17.71 -2.01
CA VAL A 266 -20.35 -17.98 -2.79
C VAL A 266 -19.21 -18.11 -1.79
N GLN A 267 -18.38 -19.15 -1.89
CA GLN A 267 -17.13 -19.19 -1.13
C GLN A 267 -16.23 -18.03 -1.57
N MET A 268 -16.14 -17.00 -0.73
CA MET A 268 -15.43 -15.74 -1.00
C MET A 268 -13.93 -15.80 -0.64
N TRP A 269 -13.28 -16.95 -0.79
CA TRP A 269 -11.82 -16.98 -0.65
C TRP A 269 -11.18 -16.55 -1.98
N SER A 270 -10.24 -15.60 -1.91
CA SER A 270 -9.43 -15.22 -3.05
C SER A 270 -8.54 -16.39 -3.47
N SER A 271 -8.61 -16.79 -4.73
CA SER A 271 -7.66 -17.71 -5.35
C SER A 271 -6.36 -17.01 -5.76
N ILE A 272 -6.37 -15.68 -5.84
CA ILE A 272 -5.20 -14.85 -6.11
C ILE A 272 -4.46 -14.59 -4.80
N SER A 273 -3.22 -15.08 -4.72
CA SER A 273 -2.32 -14.86 -3.57
C SER A 273 -1.41 -13.65 -3.81
N LEU A 274 -1.16 -12.85 -2.77
CA LEU A 274 -0.14 -11.79 -2.80
C LEU A 274 1.25 -12.33 -3.09
N ALA A 275 1.52 -13.59 -2.73
CA ALA A 275 2.79 -14.26 -3.02
C ALA A 275 3.07 -14.46 -4.52
N ASN A 276 2.06 -14.25 -5.38
CA ASN A 276 2.22 -14.33 -6.84
C ASN A 276 2.83 -13.06 -7.46
N PHE A 277 2.99 -11.99 -6.70
CA PHE A 277 3.50 -10.71 -7.16
C PHE A 277 4.94 -10.54 -6.67
N HIS A 278 5.84 -10.18 -7.56
CA HIS A 278 7.28 -10.15 -7.30
C HIS A 278 7.87 -8.85 -7.81
N GLY A 279 8.62 -8.15 -6.95
CA GLY A 279 9.26 -6.88 -7.28
C GLY A 279 10.75 -6.87 -6.98
N VAL A 280 11.55 -6.31 -7.89
CA VAL A 280 12.98 -6.00 -7.68
C VAL A 280 13.17 -4.49 -7.78
N ALA A 281 13.77 -3.87 -6.76
CA ALA A 281 14.04 -2.43 -6.72
C ALA A 281 15.56 -2.13 -6.84
N PRO A 282 16.00 -1.17 -7.68
CA PRO A 282 17.40 -0.78 -7.78
C PRO A 282 17.92 -0.21 -6.44
N GLY A 283 19.16 -0.56 -6.07
CA GLY A 283 19.76 -0.21 -4.77
C GLY A 283 19.87 -1.39 -3.79
N ARG A 284 19.18 -2.51 -4.07
CA ARG A 284 19.46 -3.80 -3.42
C ARG A 284 20.43 -4.59 -4.28
N ARG A 285 21.63 -4.85 -3.77
CA ARG A 285 22.65 -5.66 -4.47
C ARG A 285 22.16 -7.10 -4.54
N LEU A 286 21.98 -7.64 -5.76
CA LEU A 286 21.83 -9.08 -5.96
C LEU A 286 23.10 -9.78 -5.47
N LEU A 287 23.00 -10.59 -4.41
CA LEU A 287 23.99 -11.61 -4.12
C LEU A 287 23.91 -12.65 -5.24
N ARG A 288 24.83 -12.57 -6.20
CA ARG A 288 25.09 -13.67 -7.13
C ARG A 288 25.90 -14.73 -6.37
N SER A 289 25.34 -15.92 -6.26
CA SER A 289 26.09 -17.13 -5.91
C SER A 289 27.14 -17.38 -7.00
N SER A 290 28.42 -17.29 -6.67
CA SER A 290 29.52 -17.88 -7.43
C SER A 290 30.22 -18.90 -6.54
N GLU A 291 30.54 -20.06 -7.09
CA GLU A 291 30.89 -21.30 -6.39
C GLU A 291 32.20 -21.31 -5.58
N ASP A 292 32.88 -20.19 -5.37
CA ASP A 292 34.18 -20.17 -4.68
C ASP A 292 34.21 -19.22 -3.48
N GLY A 293 34.22 -19.80 -2.28
CA GLY A 293 34.87 -19.23 -1.09
C GLY A 293 34.06 -18.24 -0.24
N ILE A 294 33.50 -18.74 0.87
CA ILE A 294 32.91 -17.95 1.94
C ILE A 294 34.00 -17.13 2.65
N THR A 295 33.89 -15.80 2.63
CA THR A 295 34.32 -14.94 3.74
C THR A 295 33.10 -14.19 4.26
N GLN A 296 32.79 -14.40 5.54
CA GLN A 296 31.71 -13.73 6.27
C GLN A 296 31.73 -12.20 6.06
N ALA A 297 30.58 -11.65 5.69
CA ALA A 297 30.15 -10.33 6.09
C ALA A 297 28.64 -10.43 6.36
N ASP A 298 28.27 -10.38 7.63
CA ASP A 298 26.89 -10.21 8.09
C ASP A 298 26.25 -8.98 7.46
N SER A 299 25.06 -9.14 6.89
CA SER A 299 23.96 -8.17 6.96
C SER A 299 22.77 -8.70 6.17
N GLY A 300 21.70 -9.05 6.90
CA GLY A 300 20.43 -9.50 6.34
C GLY A 300 19.71 -8.36 5.63
N GLY A 301 19.48 -8.52 4.33
CA GLY A 301 18.53 -7.71 3.57
C GLY A 301 17.30 -8.56 3.24
N ALA A 302 16.16 -8.23 3.85
CA ALA A 302 14.87 -8.88 3.59
C ALA A 302 14.29 -8.47 2.21
N PRO A 303 13.43 -9.32 1.61
CA PRO A 303 12.72 -9.01 0.36
C PRO A 303 11.87 -7.73 0.45
N VAL A 304 11.46 -7.16 -0.70
CA VAL A 304 10.45 -6.09 -0.75
C VAL A 304 9.14 -6.70 -0.24
N ASP A 305 8.71 -6.31 0.97
CA ASP A 305 7.47 -6.82 1.52
C ASP A 305 6.26 -6.17 0.82
N LEU A 306 5.62 -6.95 -0.05
CA LEU A 306 4.40 -6.55 -0.75
C LEU A 306 3.17 -6.64 0.15
N ASN A 307 3.23 -7.33 1.31
CA ASN A 307 2.10 -7.38 2.24
C ASN A 307 1.80 -5.99 2.80
N ALA A 308 2.84 -5.28 3.24
CA ALA A 308 2.75 -3.91 3.74
C ALA A 308 2.19 -2.88 2.73
N ARG A 309 2.28 -3.15 1.42
CA ARG A 309 1.73 -2.29 0.36
C ARG A 309 0.38 -2.77 -0.17
N GLY A 310 0.09 -4.07 -0.10
CA GLY A 310 -1.21 -4.64 -0.41
C GLY A 310 -2.30 -4.22 0.58
N ASP A 311 -1.90 -3.89 1.82
CA ASP A 311 -2.78 -3.38 2.87
C ASP A 311 -3.41 -2.01 2.55
N PHE A 312 -2.77 -1.21 1.69
CA PHE A 312 -3.28 0.08 1.23
C PHE A 312 -4.27 -0.02 0.06
N ALA A 313 -4.39 -1.17 -0.61
CA ALA A 313 -5.18 -1.32 -1.83
C ALA A 313 -6.69 -1.53 -1.58
N LEU A 314 -7.19 -1.19 -0.39
CA LEU A 314 -8.60 -1.33 -0.01
C LEU A 314 -9.36 -0.04 -0.36
N SER A 315 -9.97 0.03 -1.55
CA SER A 315 -11.00 1.05 -1.82
C SER A 315 -12.41 0.54 -1.45
N PRO A 316 -13.32 1.44 -1.02
CA PRO A 316 -14.62 1.08 -0.49
C PRO A 316 -15.67 1.02 -1.59
N GLU A 317 -16.23 -0.14 -1.87
CA GLU A 317 -17.60 -0.22 -2.36
C GLU A 317 -18.36 -1.35 -1.66
N GLN A 318 -19.35 -0.90 -0.89
CA GLN A 318 -20.49 -1.65 -0.34
C GLN A 318 -20.19 -2.57 0.85
N GLY A 319 -20.80 -2.22 1.98
CA GLY A 319 -20.78 -3.01 3.20
C GLY A 319 -21.30 -4.42 2.94
N ASP A 320 -20.39 -5.39 3.08
CA ASP A 320 -20.58 -6.57 3.90
C ASP A 320 -19.24 -7.33 3.95
N GLY A 321 -18.72 -7.51 5.16
CA GLY A 321 -17.60 -8.40 5.54
C GLY A 321 -16.56 -8.74 4.47
N PHE A 322 -15.60 -7.84 4.24
CA PHE A 322 -14.42 -8.12 3.39
C PHE A 322 -13.27 -8.72 4.20
N GLY A 323 -12.92 -9.98 3.91
CA GLY A 323 -11.72 -10.64 4.44
C GLY A 323 -10.65 -10.80 3.36
N GLY A 324 -9.45 -10.27 3.62
CA GLY A 324 -8.20 -10.69 2.98
C GLY A 324 -7.34 -9.60 2.35
N ALA A 325 -6.63 -8.83 3.19
CA ALA A 325 -5.27 -8.33 2.93
C ALA A 325 -4.55 -8.05 4.28
N CYS A 326 -5.21 -7.37 5.21
CA CYS A 326 -4.93 -7.44 6.64
C CYS A 326 -5.83 -8.51 7.29
N ARG A 327 -5.28 -9.43 8.09
CA ARG A 327 -6.10 -10.15 9.08
C ARG A 327 -6.13 -9.32 10.35
N LEU A 328 -7.21 -8.58 10.53
CA LEU A 328 -7.55 -8.02 11.83
C LEU A 328 -8.13 -9.14 12.69
N SER A 329 -7.43 -9.52 13.75
CA SER A 329 -8.02 -10.34 14.81
C SER A 329 -8.54 -9.41 15.89
N SER A 330 -9.87 -9.36 16.02
CA SER A 330 -10.55 -8.55 17.03
C SER A 330 -10.26 -9.11 18.42
N CYS A 331 -9.81 -8.26 19.33
CA CYS A 331 -9.66 -8.60 20.75
C CYS A 331 -11.05 -8.54 21.42
N ARG A 332 -11.74 -9.68 21.54
CA ARG A 332 -12.92 -9.83 22.39
C ARG A 332 -12.64 -10.79 23.53
#